data_AF-A0A4Y6UKP6-F1
#
_entry.id   AF-A0A4Y6UKP6-F1
#
_cell.length_a   1.000
_cell.length_b   1.000
_cell.length_c   1.000
_cell.angle_alpha   90.00
_cell.angle_beta   90.00
_cell.angle_gamma   90.00
#
_symmetry.space_group_name_H-M   'P 1'
#
loop_
_entity.id
_entity.type
_entity.pdbx_description
1 polymer ?
#
loop_
_entity_poly.entity_id
_entity_poly.type
_entity_poly.pdbx_seq_one_letter_code
_entity_poly.pdbx_strand_id
1 'polypeptide(L)'
;MTVIRCLTMQKNESKLLEPWILWHGAICGFSNLTIVDNGSTDPRVENIQAYYESQGVEIIRKYNSHDDFLNKGQIFKKIIQQWDKEKNYDFVIPMDCDEFIAYFLERLSVDPVEIRSHFENMKDVKATFLTDRLLLNIPNAPNYYRPQSVPRALFQSQTIVDLDRGLHAPQTIHTEKYIRTPFIHIHLHNRPNYEEIRRFAREKISHIAGAIPGEAVKPGQITPQNPDESYHLKYYFLHSEEEFLQGYRFTPDLYAPIIAEHFKKLGVDPTPILGTQAFPQPPIQTQHNFLAHRRLQDDALHEYSVFDPLFYAYENPDVTKDTFYGKWPILHYMDAGWHENRLSNPFNIPSFILKNDL
;
A
#
# COMPACT_ATOMS: atom_id res chain seq x y z
N MET A 1 20.41 17.18 2.48
CA MET A 1 19.26 16.43 3.01
C MET A 1 18.26 16.28 1.90
N THR A 2 17.90 15.04 1.58
CA THR A 2 16.97 14.72 0.51
C THR A 2 15.57 15.22 0.81
N VAL A 3 14.98 15.94 -0.15
CA VAL A 3 13.63 16.50 -0.05
C VAL A 3 12.66 15.62 -0.84
N ILE A 4 11.71 15.01 -0.12
CA ILE A 4 10.73 14.09 -0.68
C ILE A 4 9.36 14.75 -0.62
N ARG A 5 8.64 14.80 -1.74
CA ARG A 5 7.24 15.23 -1.78
C ARG A 5 6.31 14.03 -1.87
N CYS A 6 5.15 14.11 -1.25
CA CYS A 6 4.11 13.09 -1.33
C CYS A 6 2.81 13.71 -1.83
N LEU A 7 2.16 13.05 -2.80
CA LEU A 7 0.94 13.55 -3.44
C LEU A 7 -0.15 12.46 -3.39
N THR A 8 -1.31 12.81 -2.86
CA THR A 8 -2.48 11.93 -2.86
C THR A 8 -3.74 12.62 -3.35
N MET A 9 -4.72 11.84 -3.79
CA MET A 9 -6.07 12.29 -4.12
C MET A 9 -7.03 11.44 -3.31
N GLN A 10 -7.95 12.09 -2.61
CA GLN A 10 -8.91 11.39 -1.76
C GLN A 10 -10.29 12.05 -1.82
N LYS A 11 -11.29 11.26 -1.44
CA LYS A 11 -12.66 11.72 -1.21
C LYS A 11 -13.24 10.96 -0.02
N ASN A 12 -13.71 11.68 0.99
CA ASN A 12 -14.38 11.10 2.16
C ASN A 12 -13.56 10.02 2.91
N GLU A 13 -12.22 10.10 2.88
CA GLU A 13 -11.33 9.13 3.56
C GLU A 13 -11.12 9.47 5.05
N SER A 14 -12.20 9.65 5.80
CA SER A 14 -12.13 10.11 7.21
C SER A 14 -11.37 9.18 8.16
N LYS A 15 -11.19 7.90 7.81
CA LYS A 15 -10.42 6.94 8.61
C LYS A 15 -8.94 6.88 8.27
N LEU A 16 -8.55 7.31 7.06
CA LEU A 16 -7.21 7.09 6.52
C LEU A 16 -6.45 8.40 6.27
N LEU A 17 -7.16 9.52 6.09
CA LEU A 17 -6.54 10.80 5.77
C LEU A 17 -5.55 11.28 6.83
N GLU A 18 -5.98 11.33 8.10
CA GLU A 18 -5.08 11.74 9.19
C GLU A 18 -3.92 10.75 9.41
N PRO A 19 -4.15 9.42 9.46
CA PRO A 19 -3.05 8.45 9.47
C PRO A 19 -2.06 8.64 8.32
N TRP A 20 -2.55 8.89 7.12
CA TRP A 20 -1.73 9.12 5.93
C TRP A 20 -0.88 10.39 6.09
N ILE A 21 -1.47 11.48 6.59
CA ILE A 21 -0.76 12.75 6.84
C ILE A 21 0.34 12.55 7.89
N LEU A 22 0.04 11.89 8.99
CA LEU A 22 1.00 11.71 10.09
C LEU A 22 2.15 10.78 9.68
N TRP A 23 1.85 9.69 8.98
CA TRP A 23 2.87 8.75 8.48
C TRP A 23 3.83 9.43 7.50
N HIS A 24 3.30 10.04 6.45
CA HIS A 24 4.13 10.68 5.43
C HIS A 24 4.73 11.99 5.92
N GLY A 25 4.07 12.68 6.86
CA GLY A 25 4.61 13.87 7.51
C GLY A 25 5.85 13.58 8.34
N ALA A 26 5.90 12.42 9.01
CA ALA A 26 7.10 11.99 9.75
C ALA A 26 8.31 11.74 8.82
N ILE A 27 8.05 11.34 7.57
CA ILE A 27 9.07 11.05 6.54
C ILE A 27 9.47 12.32 5.79
N CYS A 28 8.48 13.00 5.20
CA CYS A 28 8.65 14.09 4.23
C CYS A 28 8.59 15.49 4.85
N GLY A 29 7.95 15.63 6.03
CA GLY A 29 7.53 16.91 6.58
C GLY A 29 6.21 17.41 5.98
N PHE A 30 5.36 18.06 6.79
CA PHE A 30 4.02 18.49 6.37
C PHE A 30 4.02 19.44 5.17
N SER A 31 4.99 20.35 5.06
CA SER A 31 5.14 21.27 3.92
C SER A 31 5.44 20.60 2.57
N ASN A 32 5.77 19.31 2.59
CA ASN A 32 6.03 18.51 1.41
C ASN A 32 4.90 17.54 1.08
N LEU A 33 3.80 17.58 1.83
CA LEU A 33 2.58 16.84 1.54
C LEU A 33 1.62 17.70 0.72
N THR A 34 1.00 17.09 -0.29
CA THR A 34 -0.06 17.70 -1.07
C THR A 34 -1.23 16.74 -1.22
N ILE A 35 -2.43 17.23 -0.96
CA ILE A 35 -3.67 16.45 -0.97
C ILE A 35 -4.62 17.10 -1.96
N VAL A 36 -5.03 16.36 -2.97
CA VAL A 36 -6.12 16.74 -3.87
C VAL A 36 -7.43 16.22 -3.28
N ASP A 37 -8.26 17.13 -2.78
CA ASP A 37 -9.60 16.78 -2.31
C ASP A 37 -10.56 16.70 -3.51
N ASN A 38 -11.02 15.48 -3.81
CA ASN A 38 -11.93 15.23 -4.94
C ASN A 38 -13.41 15.43 -4.55
N GLY A 39 -13.68 16.54 -3.87
CA GLY A 39 -15.02 16.95 -3.47
C GLY A 39 -15.55 16.14 -2.30
N SER A 40 -14.82 16.12 -1.18
CA SER A 40 -15.31 15.51 0.06
C SER A 40 -16.52 16.27 0.61
N THR A 41 -17.41 15.54 1.26
CA THR A 41 -18.60 16.04 1.97
C THR A 41 -18.68 15.53 3.41
N ASP A 42 -17.71 14.71 3.85
CA ASP A 42 -17.59 14.27 5.24
C ASP A 42 -17.00 15.41 6.09
N PRO A 43 -17.73 15.97 7.08
CA PRO A 43 -17.24 17.07 7.90
C PRO A 43 -15.95 16.73 8.68
N ARG A 44 -15.70 15.44 8.94
CA ARG A 44 -14.44 15.02 9.59
C ARG A 44 -13.24 15.23 8.66
N VAL A 45 -13.41 14.95 7.37
CA VAL A 45 -12.37 15.20 6.36
C VAL A 45 -12.08 16.69 6.25
N GLU A 46 -13.13 17.53 6.22
CA GLU A 46 -12.97 18.99 6.20
C GLU A 46 -12.20 19.51 7.42
N ASN A 47 -12.53 19.02 8.61
CA ASN A 47 -11.84 19.39 9.85
C ASN A 47 -10.36 18.95 9.84
N ILE A 48 -10.06 17.72 9.40
CA ILE A 48 -8.69 17.23 9.26
C ILE A 48 -7.90 18.11 8.28
N GLN A 49 -8.47 18.40 7.11
CA GLN A 49 -7.82 19.25 6.11
C GLN A 49 -7.55 20.65 6.65
N ALA A 50 -8.54 21.30 7.28
CA ALA A 50 -8.37 22.64 7.85
C ALA A 50 -7.26 22.68 8.92
N TYR A 51 -7.22 21.66 9.78
CA TYR A 51 -6.18 21.54 10.79
C TYR A 51 -4.79 21.38 10.15
N TYR A 52 -4.57 20.41 9.26
CA TYR A 52 -3.24 20.17 8.71
C TYR A 52 -2.81 21.18 7.63
N GLU A 53 -3.75 21.85 6.97
CA GLU A 53 -3.45 23.00 6.12
C GLU A 53 -2.82 24.13 6.94
N SER A 54 -3.30 24.37 8.17
CA SER A 54 -2.67 25.31 9.11
C SER A 54 -1.26 24.88 9.56
N GLN A 55 -0.93 23.59 9.42
CA GLN A 55 0.40 23.03 9.74
C GLN A 55 1.32 22.97 8.50
N GLY A 56 0.85 23.44 7.35
CA GLY A 56 1.65 23.55 6.11
C GLY A 56 1.36 22.49 5.04
N VAL A 57 0.41 21.57 5.25
CA VAL A 57 -0.01 20.65 4.19
C VAL A 57 -0.74 21.42 3.09
N GLU A 58 -0.38 21.18 1.83
CA GLU A 58 -1.04 21.84 0.68
C GLU A 58 -2.33 21.09 0.31
N ILE A 59 -3.49 21.77 0.36
CA ILE A 59 -4.78 21.17 -0.03
C ILE A 59 -5.31 21.79 -1.32
N ILE A 60 -5.48 20.96 -2.35
CA ILE A 60 -5.99 21.38 -3.67
C ILE A 60 -7.45 20.93 -3.80
N ARG A 61 -8.38 21.89 -3.80
CA ARG A 61 -9.84 21.63 -3.86
C ARG A 61 -10.48 21.88 -5.23
N LYS A 62 -9.69 22.29 -6.23
CA LYS A 62 -10.20 22.66 -7.57
C LYS A 62 -10.57 21.46 -8.45
N TYR A 63 -10.09 20.27 -8.11
CA TYR A 63 -10.31 19.02 -8.87
C TYR A 63 -11.33 18.15 -8.15
N ASN A 64 -12.59 18.58 -8.11
CA ASN A 64 -13.63 18.04 -7.24
C ASN A 64 -14.74 17.26 -7.96
N SER A 65 -14.59 17.02 -9.27
CA SER A 65 -15.55 16.28 -10.08
C SER A 65 -15.15 14.81 -10.26
N HIS A 66 -16.10 13.99 -10.71
CA HIS A 66 -15.81 12.60 -11.07
C HIS A 66 -14.86 12.50 -12.28
N ASP A 67 -14.99 13.40 -13.26
CA ASP A 67 -14.10 13.44 -14.42
C ASP A 67 -12.65 13.75 -13.99
N ASP A 68 -12.45 14.53 -12.94
CA ASP A 68 -11.13 14.76 -12.37
C ASP A 68 -10.53 13.46 -11.79
N PHE A 69 -11.34 12.63 -11.13
CA PHE A 69 -10.89 11.32 -10.63
C PHE A 69 -10.47 10.39 -11.78
N LEU A 70 -11.24 10.36 -12.88
CA LEU A 70 -10.87 9.60 -14.07
C LEU A 70 -9.56 10.10 -14.69
N ASN A 71 -9.27 11.38 -14.55
CA ASN A 71 -8.05 12.04 -15.03
C ASN A 71 -6.93 12.16 -13.96
N LYS A 72 -7.01 11.43 -12.83
CA LYS A 72 -6.08 11.54 -11.69
C LYS A 72 -4.60 11.53 -12.09
N GLY A 73 -4.18 10.59 -12.94
CA GLY A 73 -2.80 10.48 -13.42
C GLY A 73 -2.29 11.74 -14.15
N GLN A 74 -3.14 12.32 -15.01
CA GLN A 74 -2.82 13.56 -15.74
C GLN A 74 -2.82 14.80 -14.83
N ILE A 75 -3.69 14.83 -13.82
CA ILE A 75 -3.68 15.88 -12.79
C ILE A 75 -2.38 15.83 -11.99
N PHE A 76 -1.99 14.65 -11.52
CA PHE A 76 -0.74 14.45 -10.78
C PHE A 76 0.47 14.85 -11.61
N LYS A 77 0.51 14.42 -12.87
CA LYS A 77 1.55 14.84 -13.81
C LYS A 77 1.67 16.37 -13.92
N LYS A 78 0.55 17.08 -14.09
CA LYS A 78 0.56 18.55 -14.17
C LYS A 78 1.10 19.19 -12.89
N ILE A 79 0.70 18.69 -11.72
CA ILE A 79 1.19 19.17 -10.42
C ILE A 79 2.71 18.96 -10.30
N ILE A 80 3.19 17.76 -10.63
CA ILE A 80 4.61 17.42 -10.55
C ILE A 80 5.44 18.26 -11.53
N GLN A 81 4.99 18.41 -12.78
CA GLN A 81 5.66 19.26 -13.77
C GLN A 81 5.67 20.75 -13.40
N GLN A 82 4.69 21.19 -12.60
CA GLN A 82 4.71 22.54 -12.03
C GLN A 82 5.78 22.63 -10.93
N TRP A 83 5.86 21.65 -10.03
CA TRP A 83 6.91 21.60 -9.01
C TRP A 83 8.31 21.53 -9.60
N ASP A 84 8.49 20.80 -10.71
CA ASP A 84 9.77 20.74 -11.45
C ASP A 84 10.29 22.12 -11.87
N LYS A 85 9.39 23.10 -12.03
CA LYS A 85 9.73 24.48 -12.40
C LYS A 85 9.86 25.42 -11.20
N GLU A 86 9.12 25.15 -10.13
CA GLU A 86 8.87 26.11 -9.05
C GLU A 86 9.48 25.72 -7.70
N LYS A 87 9.76 24.44 -7.48
CA LYS A 87 10.14 23.89 -6.18
C LYS A 87 11.46 23.12 -6.27
N ASN A 88 12.27 23.23 -5.22
CA ASN A 88 13.44 22.37 -5.05
C ASN A 88 13.03 21.13 -4.27
N TYR A 89 13.07 19.97 -4.93
CA TYR A 89 12.84 18.67 -4.33
C TYR A 89 13.64 17.62 -5.10
N ASP A 90 13.82 16.44 -4.51
CA ASP A 90 14.62 15.35 -5.11
C ASP A 90 13.74 14.20 -5.60
N PHE A 91 12.67 13.89 -4.86
CA PHE A 91 11.75 12.79 -5.18
C PHE A 91 10.29 13.19 -4.97
N VAL A 92 9.40 12.62 -5.77
CA VAL A 92 7.95 12.66 -5.53
C VAL A 92 7.35 11.26 -5.55
N ILE A 93 6.46 11.01 -4.60
CA ILE A 93 5.72 9.76 -4.45
C ILE A 93 4.22 10.06 -4.63
N PRO A 94 3.66 9.81 -5.83
CA PRO A 94 2.23 9.80 -6.01
C PRO A 94 1.65 8.48 -5.49
N MET A 95 0.67 8.55 -4.59
CA MET A 95 0.07 7.35 -3.99
C MET A 95 -1.39 7.58 -3.58
N ASP A 96 -2.12 6.48 -3.38
CA ASP A 96 -3.47 6.52 -2.85
C ASP A 96 -3.48 6.75 -1.33
N CYS A 97 -4.61 7.25 -0.80
CA CYS A 97 -4.75 7.64 0.61
C CYS A 97 -4.76 6.43 1.57
N ASP A 98 -4.96 5.23 1.02
CA ASP A 98 -4.89 3.95 1.72
C ASP A 98 -3.50 3.30 1.63
N GLU A 99 -2.49 4.00 1.10
CA GLU A 99 -1.14 3.49 0.94
C GLU A 99 -0.12 4.22 1.82
N PHE A 100 0.81 3.45 2.38
CA PHE A 100 1.83 3.94 3.31
C PHE A 100 3.21 3.40 2.91
N ILE A 101 4.18 4.28 2.68
CA ILE A 101 5.52 3.83 2.28
C ILE A 101 6.30 3.28 3.48
N ALA A 102 6.96 2.15 3.27
CA ALA A 102 7.92 1.55 4.20
C ALA A 102 9.15 1.03 3.44
N TYR A 103 10.16 0.58 4.17
CA TYR A 103 11.40 0.03 3.63
C TYR A 103 11.48 -1.47 3.95
N PHE A 104 11.75 -2.32 2.95
CA PHE A 104 11.88 -3.75 3.13
C PHE A 104 12.96 -4.35 2.21
N LEU A 105 14.16 -4.47 2.77
CA LEU A 105 15.27 -5.22 2.18
C LEU A 105 15.67 -6.37 3.09
N GLU A 106 16.42 -6.07 4.16
CA GLU A 106 16.89 -7.05 5.14
C GLU A 106 15.90 -7.22 6.29
N ARG A 107 15.22 -6.13 6.65
CA ARG A 107 14.18 -6.05 7.67
C ARG A 107 13.04 -5.18 7.17
N LEU A 108 11.85 -5.40 7.72
CA LEU A 108 10.74 -4.47 7.53
C LEU A 108 10.95 -3.27 8.45
N SER A 109 11.10 -2.07 7.87
CA SER A 109 11.29 -0.83 8.61
C SER A 109 10.24 0.20 8.24
N VAL A 110 9.72 0.81 9.30
CA VAL A 110 8.77 1.93 9.27
C VAL A 110 9.41 3.18 9.90
N ASP A 111 10.73 3.15 10.14
CA ASP A 111 11.46 4.28 10.71
C ASP A 111 11.66 5.37 9.63
N PRO A 112 11.17 6.60 9.84
CA PRO A 112 11.36 7.70 8.90
C PRO A 112 12.83 8.01 8.60
N VAL A 113 13.75 7.80 9.54
CA VAL A 113 15.19 8.02 9.34
C VAL A 113 15.75 7.01 8.35
N GLU A 114 15.46 5.72 8.51
CA GLU A 114 15.94 4.67 7.60
C GLU A 114 15.36 4.84 6.19
N ILE A 115 14.06 5.17 6.09
CA ILE A 115 13.40 5.45 4.81
C ILE A 115 14.09 6.62 4.09
N ARG A 116 14.33 7.73 4.79
CA ARG A 116 15.03 8.90 4.23
C ARG A 116 16.47 8.60 3.82
N SER A 117 17.21 7.85 4.64
CA SER A 117 18.58 7.45 4.31
C SER A 117 18.64 6.65 3.01
N HIS A 118 17.63 5.81 2.73
CA HIS A 118 17.57 5.09 1.47
C HIS A 118 17.27 6.01 0.27
N PHE A 119 16.40 7.00 0.43
CA PHE A 119 16.21 8.04 -0.60
C PHE A 119 17.50 8.81 -0.89
N GLU A 120 18.25 9.19 0.14
CA GLU A 120 19.54 9.88 -0.02
C GLU A 120 20.53 9.04 -0.84
N ASN A 121 20.62 7.74 -0.59
CA ASN A 121 21.50 6.84 -1.33
C ASN A 121 21.14 6.70 -2.82
N MET A 122 19.89 6.99 -3.20
CA MET A 122 19.42 6.91 -4.59
C MET A 122 19.42 8.26 -5.31
N LYS A 123 19.72 9.37 -4.62
CA LYS A 123 19.53 10.73 -5.13
C LYS A 123 20.27 11.01 -6.45
N ASP A 124 21.50 10.53 -6.59
CA ASP A 124 22.32 10.77 -7.78
C ASP A 124 22.17 9.70 -8.87
N VAL A 125 21.30 8.71 -8.63
CA VAL A 125 21.14 7.56 -9.52
C VAL A 125 20.16 7.89 -10.64
N LYS A 126 20.65 8.05 -11.86
CA LYS A 126 19.83 8.32 -13.06
C LYS A 126 19.19 7.04 -13.60
N ALA A 127 17.95 6.75 -13.19
CA ALA A 127 17.20 5.58 -13.61
C ALA A 127 15.69 5.78 -13.44
N THR A 128 14.89 4.95 -14.10
CA THR A 128 13.49 4.72 -13.70
C THR A 128 13.47 3.84 -12.46
N PHE A 129 12.90 4.33 -11.37
CA PHE A 129 12.73 3.51 -10.16
C PHE A 129 11.46 2.68 -10.25
N LEU A 130 11.59 1.40 -9.94
CA LEU A 130 10.49 0.44 -9.87
C LEU A 130 10.20 0.14 -8.41
N THR A 131 8.99 0.48 -7.97
CA THR A 131 8.46 0.05 -6.68
C THR A 131 7.29 -0.87 -6.99
N ASP A 132 7.43 -2.16 -6.72
CA ASP A 132 6.40 -3.16 -7.09
C ASP A 132 6.03 -4.07 -5.91
N ARG A 133 6.54 -3.80 -4.72
CA ARG A 133 6.30 -4.61 -3.54
C ARG A 133 5.22 -3.99 -2.68
N LEU A 134 4.25 -4.81 -2.30
CA LEU A 134 3.10 -4.38 -1.53
C LEU A 134 2.80 -5.34 -0.38
N LEU A 135 2.35 -4.78 0.74
CA LEU A 135 1.83 -5.51 1.89
C LEU A 135 0.35 -5.16 2.06
N LEU A 136 -0.54 -6.03 1.58
CA LEU A 136 -1.98 -5.85 1.68
C LEU A 136 -2.46 -6.29 3.06
N ASN A 137 -3.14 -5.43 3.80
CA ASN A 137 -3.65 -5.81 5.11
C ASN A 137 -4.67 -6.96 5.02
N ILE A 138 -4.58 -7.93 5.92
CA ILE A 138 -5.57 -9.02 5.98
C ILE A 138 -6.85 -8.48 6.65
N PRO A 139 -8.05 -8.72 6.09
CA PRO A 139 -9.30 -8.19 6.65
C PRO A 139 -9.49 -8.58 8.12
N ASN A 140 -9.74 -7.58 8.97
CA ASN A 140 -9.98 -7.74 10.41
C ASN A 140 -8.88 -8.54 11.15
N ALA A 141 -7.66 -8.63 10.63
CA ALA A 141 -6.55 -9.35 11.26
C ALA A 141 -5.39 -8.38 11.56
N PRO A 142 -5.41 -7.70 12.72
CA PRO A 142 -4.38 -6.75 13.08
C PRO A 142 -2.98 -7.38 13.04
N ASN A 143 -2.03 -6.65 12.47
CA ASN A 143 -0.62 -7.06 12.29
C ASN A 143 -0.37 -8.10 11.19
N TYR A 144 -1.39 -8.52 10.42
CA TYR A 144 -1.23 -9.49 9.35
C TYR A 144 -1.31 -8.84 7.97
N TYR A 145 -0.35 -9.16 7.09
CA TYR A 145 -0.25 -8.54 5.77
C TYR A 145 0.20 -9.54 4.70
N ARG A 146 -0.52 -9.60 3.59
CA ARG A 146 -0.18 -10.43 2.43
C ARG A 146 0.83 -9.71 1.52
N PRO A 147 2.00 -10.29 1.27
CA PRO A 147 2.89 -9.83 0.22
C PRO A 147 2.24 -9.95 -1.16
N GLN A 148 2.36 -8.90 -1.97
CA GLN A 148 1.93 -8.88 -3.37
C GLN A 148 2.95 -8.15 -4.23
N SER A 149 2.91 -8.43 -5.53
CA SER A 149 3.65 -7.67 -6.54
C SER A 149 2.67 -6.78 -7.30
N VAL A 150 2.65 -5.49 -6.97
CA VAL A 150 1.81 -4.50 -7.67
C VAL A 150 2.62 -3.22 -7.86
N PRO A 151 2.89 -2.83 -9.13
CA PRO A 151 3.65 -1.61 -9.43
C PRO A 151 3.05 -0.33 -8.81
N ARG A 152 3.95 0.58 -8.42
CA ARG A 152 3.68 1.89 -7.83
C ARG A 152 4.67 2.91 -8.34
N ALA A 153 4.18 4.14 -8.50
CA ALA A 153 4.95 5.23 -9.02
C ALA A 153 5.92 5.82 -7.98
N LEU A 154 7.14 6.08 -8.43
CA LEU A 154 8.14 6.88 -7.73
C LEU A 154 8.95 7.64 -8.80
N PHE A 155 9.09 8.95 -8.64
CA PHE A 155 9.83 9.78 -9.59
C PHE A 155 10.94 10.56 -8.88
N GLN A 156 12.09 10.65 -9.54
CA GLN A 156 13.03 11.74 -9.27
C GLN A 156 12.48 13.04 -9.84
N SER A 157 12.87 14.16 -9.24
CA SER A 157 12.54 15.49 -9.76
C SER A 157 12.91 15.63 -11.24
N GLN A 158 12.06 16.30 -12.02
CA GLN A 158 12.28 16.59 -13.43
C GLN A 158 12.36 15.35 -14.34
N THR A 159 11.89 14.19 -13.88
CA THR A 159 11.93 12.96 -14.68
C THR A 159 10.59 12.49 -15.21
N ILE A 160 9.45 13.00 -14.70
CA ILE A 160 8.13 12.48 -15.07
C ILE A 160 7.78 12.76 -16.54
N VAL A 161 7.39 11.71 -17.27
CA VAL A 161 6.85 11.79 -18.63
C VAL A 161 5.36 11.52 -18.62
N ASP A 162 4.92 10.43 -17.99
CA ASP A 162 3.50 10.07 -17.90
C ASP A 162 3.19 9.21 -16.67
N LEU A 163 1.90 9.16 -16.32
CA LEU A 163 1.38 8.39 -15.19
C LEU A 163 -0.07 7.99 -15.45
N ASP A 164 -0.37 6.71 -15.28
CA ASP A 164 -1.71 6.17 -15.45
C ASP A 164 -2.64 6.52 -14.28
N ARG A 165 -3.95 6.27 -14.44
CA ARG A 165 -4.97 6.54 -13.42
C ARG A 165 -4.72 5.79 -12.11
N GLY A 166 -4.21 4.56 -12.16
CA GLY A 166 -3.95 3.73 -10.99
C GLY A 166 -2.62 4.03 -10.30
N LEU A 167 -1.79 4.90 -10.88
CA LEU A 167 -0.45 5.22 -10.37
C LEU A 167 0.50 4.00 -10.37
N HIS A 168 0.32 3.08 -11.32
CA HIS A 168 1.03 1.80 -11.41
C HIS A 168 2.15 1.80 -12.45
N ALA A 169 2.03 2.59 -13.51
CA ALA A 169 2.94 2.57 -14.66
C ALA A 169 3.67 3.92 -14.79
N PRO A 170 4.68 4.20 -13.94
CA PRO A 170 5.46 5.41 -14.06
C PRO A 170 6.26 5.40 -15.37
N GLN A 171 6.16 6.47 -16.15
CA GLN A 171 7.03 6.71 -17.30
C GLN A 171 7.97 7.88 -17.01
N THR A 172 9.26 7.66 -17.21
CA THR A 172 10.30 8.68 -16.96
C THR A 172 11.14 8.94 -18.21
N ILE A 173 11.94 10.01 -18.17
CA ILE A 173 12.94 10.32 -19.22
C ILE A 173 14.05 9.25 -19.32
N HIS A 174 14.21 8.40 -18.29
CA HIS A 174 15.22 7.34 -18.25
C HIS A 174 14.65 6.03 -18.78
N THR A 175 14.69 5.85 -20.11
CA THR A 175 14.10 4.68 -20.79
C THR A 175 14.99 3.44 -20.80
N GLU A 176 16.29 3.58 -20.56
CA GLU A 176 17.29 2.51 -20.74
C GLU A 176 17.73 1.84 -19.43
N LYS A 177 17.44 2.44 -18.27
CA LYS A 177 17.90 1.94 -16.97
C LYS A 177 16.77 1.92 -15.96
N TYR A 178 16.52 0.73 -15.41
CA TYR A 178 15.51 0.51 -14.37
C TYR A 178 16.18 -0.02 -13.10
N ILE A 179 15.72 0.46 -11.94
CA ILE A 179 16.22 0.02 -10.64
C ILE A 179 15.03 -0.27 -9.76
N ARG A 180 14.90 -1.53 -9.32
CA ARG A 180 13.92 -1.90 -8.31
C ARG A 180 14.37 -1.37 -6.96
N THR A 181 13.48 -0.63 -6.30
CA THR A 181 13.74 -0.09 -4.97
C THR A 181 13.38 -1.13 -3.90
N PRO A 182 13.96 -1.04 -2.70
CA PRO A 182 13.52 -1.80 -1.54
C PRO A 182 12.30 -1.18 -0.85
N PHE A 183 11.76 -0.07 -1.37
CA PHE A 183 10.53 0.48 -0.82
C PHE A 183 9.36 -0.46 -1.08
N ILE A 184 8.44 -0.46 -0.13
CA ILE A 184 7.18 -1.19 -0.22
C ILE A 184 6.03 -0.23 0.06
N HIS A 185 4.85 -0.59 -0.43
CA HIS A 185 3.60 0.06 -0.05
C HIS A 185 2.84 -0.85 0.90
N ILE A 186 2.55 -0.40 2.12
CA ILE A 186 1.55 -1.02 2.97
C ILE A 186 0.21 -0.51 2.46
N HIS A 187 -0.64 -1.41 1.97
CA HIS A 187 -1.93 -1.07 1.37
C HIS A 187 -3.05 -1.47 2.32
N LEU A 188 -3.68 -0.47 2.94
CA LEU A 188 -4.76 -0.60 3.91
C LEU A 188 -6.13 -0.54 3.22
N HIS A 189 -6.25 -1.28 2.12
CA HIS A 189 -7.44 -1.34 1.28
C HIS A 189 -8.59 -2.09 1.95
N ASN A 190 -8.27 -3.18 2.63
CA ASN A 190 -9.27 -4.00 3.30
C ASN A 190 -9.75 -3.27 4.56
N ARG A 191 -11.07 -3.20 4.74
CA ARG A 191 -11.66 -2.58 5.94
C ARG A 191 -12.20 -3.68 6.86
N PRO A 192 -12.20 -3.47 8.19
CA PRO A 192 -12.70 -4.47 9.13
C PRO A 192 -14.19 -4.81 8.95
N ASN A 193 -14.96 -3.88 8.39
CA ASN A 193 -16.39 -4.06 8.10
C ASN A 193 -16.60 -4.18 6.58
N TYR A 194 -17.09 -5.33 6.12
CA TYR A 194 -17.32 -5.62 4.71
C TYR A 194 -18.34 -4.66 4.06
N GLU A 195 -19.35 -4.20 4.79
CA GLU A 195 -20.33 -3.23 4.27
C GLU A 195 -19.72 -1.85 4.06
N GLU A 196 -18.67 -1.48 4.82
CA GLU A 196 -17.93 -0.26 4.50
C GLU A 196 -17.17 -0.40 3.17
N ILE A 197 -16.57 -1.56 2.90
CA ILE A 197 -15.91 -1.83 1.61
C ILE A 197 -16.93 -1.68 0.48
N ARG A 198 -18.13 -2.27 0.62
CA ARG A 198 -19.22 -2.13 -0.34
C ARG A 198 -19.67 -0.69 -0.52
N ARG A 199 -19.76 0.12 0.54
CA ARG A 199 -20.10 1.55 0.45
C ARG A 199 -19.07 2.31 -0.40
N PHE A 200 -17.78 2.13 -0.15
CA PHE A 200 -16.72 2.79 -0.94
C PHE A 200 -16.69 2.30 -2.39
N ALA A 201 -16.85 0.99 -2.61
CA ALA A 201 -16.95 0.43 -3.96
C ALA A 201 -18.13 1.04 -4.72
N ARG A 202 -19.28 1.21 -4.05
CA ARG A 202 -20.50 1.83 -4.61
C ARG A 202 -20.26 3.28 -5.02
N GLU A 203 -19.62 4.08 -4.17
CA GLU A 203 -19.26 5.48 -4.49
C GLU A 203 -18.37 5.56 -5.73
N LYS A 204 -17.44 4.60 -5.91
CA LYS A 204 -16.55 4.55 -7.07
C LYS A 204 -17.25 4.11 -8.35
N ILE A 205 -18.21 3.17 -8.31
CA ILE A 205 -18.83 2.58 -9.52
C ILE A 205 -20.27 3.02 -9.80
N SER A 206 -20.88 3.88 -8.95
CA SER A 206 -22.29 4.28 -9.11
C SER A 206 -22.59 5.02 -10.41
N HIS A 207 -21.57 5.56 -11.08
CA HIS A 207 -21.69 6.23 -12.38
C HIS A 207 -21.81 5.23 -13.55
N ILE A 208 -21.53 3.94 -13.32
CA ILE A 208 -21.56 2.89 -14.35
C ILE A 208 -22.92 2.18 -14.32
N ALA A 209 -23.61 2.17 -15.46
CA ALA A 209 -24.90 1.51 -15.60
C ALA A 209 -24.78 -0.01 -15.37
N GLY A 210 -25.61 -0.55 -14.48
CA GLY A 210 -25.64 -1.99 -14.19
C GLY A 210 -24.40 -2.54 -13.47
N ALA A 211 -23.50 -1.69 -12.96
CA ALA A 211 -22.30 -2.16 -12.25
C ALA A 211 -22.61 -2.80 -10.89
N ILE A 212 -23.80 -2.54 -10.34
CA ILE A 212 -24.23 -3.07 -9.04
C ILE A 212 -25.43 -3.99 -9.29
N PRO A 213 -25.29 -5.31 -9.06
CA PRO A 213 -26.38 -6.26 -9.19
C PRO A 213 -27.62 -5.84 -8.40
N GLY A 214 -28.78 -5.84 -9.07
CA GLY A 214 -30.07 -5.53 -8.45
C GLY A 214 -30.43 -4.05 -8.38
N GLU A 215 -29.54 -3.11 -8.73
CA GLU A 215 -29.90 -1.69 -8.81
C GLU A 215 -30.45 -1.31 -10.19
N ALA A 216 -31.51 -0.50 -10.20
CA ALA A 216 -32.04 0.08 -11.42
C ALA A 216 -31.03 1.08 -12.02
N VAL A 217 -30.93 1.08 -13.35
CA VAL A 217 -30.12 2.06 -14.09
C VAL A 217 -30.67 3.47 -13.83
N LYS A 218 -29.81 4.38 -13.39
CA LYS A 218 -30.15 5.77 -13.09
C LYS A 218 -29.81 6.68 -14.28
N PRO A 219 -30.58 7.75 -14.53
CA PRO A 219 -30.22 8.75 -15.54
C PRO A 219 -28.82 9.32 -15.31
N GLY A 220 -28.04 9.46 -16.39
CA GLY A 220 -26.67 9.99 -16.34
C GLY A 220 -25.58 8.94 -16.09
N GLN A 221 -25.94 7.67 -15.90
CA GLN A 221 -24.95 6.59 -15.86
C GLN A 221 -24.37 6.30 -17.26
N ILE A 222 -23.08 5.97 -17.30
CA ILE A 222 -22.39 5.61 -18.53
C ILE A 222 -22.46 4.09 -18.76
N THR A 223 -22.52 3.69 -20.03
CA THR A 223 -22.25 2.30 -20.40
C THR A 223 -20.73 2.12 -20.42
N PRO A 224 -20.17 1.16 -19.65
CA PRO A 224 -18.73 0.97 -19.64
C PRO A 224 -18.25 0.53 -21.02
N GLN A 225 -17.21 1.19 -21.53
CA GLN A 225 -16.60 0.87 -22.83
C GLN A 225 -15.80 -0.44 -22.74
N ASN A 226 -15.28 -0.76 -21.55
CA ASN A 226 -14.65 -2.02 -21.22
C ASN A 226 -15.45 -2.72 -20.11
N PRO A 227 -16.00 -3.95 -20.35
CA PRO A 227 -16.75 -4.68 -19.33
C PRO A 227 -15.94 -5.00 -18.06
N ASP A 228 -14.60 -5.07 -18.17
CA ASP A 228 -13.68 -5.33 -17.06
C ASP A 228 -13.36 -4.08 -16.24
N GLU A 229 -13.85 -2.90 -16.64
CA GLU A 229 -13.65 -1.69 -15.86
C GLU A 229 -14.28 -1.85 -14.47
N SER A 230 -13.47 -1.56 -13.46
CA SER A 230 -13.83 -1.69 -12.04
C SER A 230 -14.28 -3.09 -11.63
N TYR A 231 -13.87 -4.15 -12.35
CA TYR A 231 -14.24 -5.54 -12.04
C TYR A 231 -13.95 -5.93 -10.58
N HIS A 232 -12.80 -5.53 -10.04
CA HIS A 232 -12.43 -5.77 -8.64
C HIS A 232 -13.40 -5.09 -7.64
N LEU A 233 -14.07 -4.00 -8.01
CA LEU A 233 -15.10 -3.36 -7.19
C LEU A 233 -16.46 -4.06 -7.33
N LYS A 234 -16.78 -4.59 -8.52
CA LYS A 234 -17.99 -5.39 -8.76
C LYS A 234 -17.98 -6.68 -7.92
N TYR A 235 -16.80 -7.26 -7.69
CA TYR A 235 -16.59 -8.46 -6.87
C TYR A 235 -17.35 -8.40 -5.53
N TYR A 236 -17.29 -7.26 -4.83
CA TYR A 236 -17.90 -7.09 -3.51
C TYR A 236 -19.42 -7.21 -3.50
N PHE A 237 -20.09 -6.96 -4.62
CA PHE A 237 -21.54 -7.08 -4.75
C PHE A 237 -21.98 -8.45 -5.28
N LEU A 238 -21.04 -9.23 -5.81
CA LEU A 238 -21.29 -10.58 -6.33
C LEU A 238 -20.99 -11.67 -5.30
N HIS A 239 -20.20 -11.36 -4.27
CA HIS A 239 -19.78 -12.31 -3.23
C HIS A 239 -20.22 -11.83 -1.84
N SER A 240 -20.55 -12.81 -1.00
CA SER A 240 -20.76 -12.65 0.44
C SER A 240 -19.46 -12.27 1.17
N GLU A 241 -19.59 -11.79 2.40
CA GLU A 241 -18.44 -11.54 3.28
C GLU A 241 -17.65 -12.82 3.52
N GLU A 242 -18.33 -13.95 3.69
CA GLU A 242 -17.67 -15.25 3.90
C GLU A 242 -16.80 -15.64 2.70
N GLU A 243 -17.32 -15.56 1.48
CA GLU A 243 -16.55 -15.85 0.25
C GLU A 243 -15.36 -14.89 0.08
N PHE A 244 -15.54 -13.61 0.41
CA PHE A 244 -14.44 -12.64 0.41
C PHE A 244 -13.34 -13.04 1.42
N LEU A 245 -13.71 -13.41 2.64
CA LEU A 245 -12.76 -13.83 3.69
C LEU A 245 -12.10 -15.17 3.37
N GLN A 246 -12.78 -16.09 2.67
CA GLN A 246 -12.20 -17.37 2.24
C GLN A 246 -10.98 -17.18 1.33
N GLY A 247 -10.96 -16.12 0.50
CA GLY A 247 -9.78 -15.74 -0.29
C GLY A 247 -8.55 -15.36 0.55
N TYR A 248 -8.71 -15.21 1.87
CA TYR A 248 -7.63 -14.90 2.80
C TYR A 248 -7.12 -16.07 3.65
N ARG A 249 -7.89 -17.16 3.79
CA ARG A 249 -7.60 -18.22 4.79
C ARG A 249 -6.38 -19.08 4.48
N PHE A 250 -6.21 -19.52 3.24
CA PHE A 250 -5.21 -20.54 2.89
C PHE A 250 -3.99 -20.01 2.15
N THR A 251 -3.81 -18.70 2.12
CA THR A 251 -2.62 -18.08 1.53
C THR A 251 -1.71 -17.61 2.65
N PRO A 252 -0.42 -17.95 2.63
CA PRO A 252 0.53 -17.41 3.60
C PRO A 252 0.58 -15.88 3.59
N ASP A 253 0.92 -15.30 4.74
CA ASP A 253 0.99 -13.87 4.98
C ASP A 253 2.07 -13.56 6.03
N LEU A 254 2.32 -12.29 6.31
CA LEU A 254 3.31 -11.83 7.28
C LEU A 254 2.65 -11.40 8.57
N TYR A 255 3.23 -11.82 9.69
CA TYR A 255 3.02 -11.14 10.97
C TYR A 255 4.03 -10.01 11.13
N ALA A 256 3.56 -8.76 11.17
CA ALA A 256 4.36 -7.55 11.22
C ALA A 256 3.77 -6.50 12.20
N PRO A 257 3.94 -6.68 13.53
CA PRO A 257 3.35 -5.80 14.54
C PRO A 257 3.92 -4.37 14.54
N ILE A 258 5.14 -4.21 13.99
CA ILE A 258 5.83 -2.92 13.87
C ILE A 258 4.96 -1.84 13.18
N ILE A 259 4.06 -2.24 12.26
CA ILE A 259 3.19 -1.30 11.52
C ILE A 259 2.14 -0.69 12.45
N ALA A 260 1.39 -1.53 13.19
CA ALA A 260 0.38 -1.03 14.14
C ALA A 260 1.03 -0.29 15.32
N GLU A 261 2.20 -0.73 15.77
CA GLU A 261 2.99 -0.01 16.78
C GLU A 261 3.42 1.37 16.29
N HIS A 262 3.78 1.51 15.01
CA HIS A 262 4.15 2.81 14.45
C HIS A 262 2.97 3.77 14.36
N PHE A 263 1.78 3.30 13.95
CA PHE A 263 0.56 4.11 14.04
C PHE A 263 0.34 4.65 15.45
N LYS A 264 0.44 3.79 16.48
CA LYS A 264 0.31 4.20 17.88
C LYS A 264 1.36 5.25 18.28
N LYS A 265 2.62 5.09 17.84
CA LYS A 265 3.70 6.06 18.09
C LYS A 265 3.42 7.43 17.45
N LEU A 266 2.72 7.45 16.32
CA LEU A 266 2.26 8.67 15.65
C LEU A 266 0.99 9.26 16.28
N GLY A 267 0.44 8.65 17.34
CA GLY A 267 -0.81 9.08 17.96
C GLY A 267 -2.07 8.61 17.24
N VAL A 268 -1.96 7.65 16.33
CA VAL A 268 -3.08 7.06 15.59
C VAL A 268 -3.53 5.77 16.24
N ASP A 269 -4.83 5.64 16.48
CA ASP A 269 -5.43 4.35 16.83
C ASP A 269 -5.55 3.47 15.57
N PRO A 270 -4.85 2.32 15.48
CA PRO A 270 -4.93 1.45 14.32
C PRO A 270 -6.22 0.62 14.28
N THR A 271 -6.99 0.53 15.37
CA THR A 271 -8.17 -0.34 15.45
C THR A 271 -9.24 -0.06 14.39
N PRO A 272 -9.62 1.20 14.09
CA PRO A 272 -10.57 1.50 13.02
C PRO A 272 -10.12 1.10 11.61
N ILE A 273 -8.81 0.88 11.43
CA ILE A 273 -8.17 0.56 10.14
C ILE A 273 -7.92 -0.95 10.01
N LEU A 274 -7.35 -1.57 11.05
CA LEU A 274 -6.89 -2.95 11.02
C LEU A 274 -7.86 -3.95 11.67
N GLY A 275 -8.84 -3.47 12.45
CA GLY A 275 -9.84 -4.29 13.12
C GLY A 275 -9.48 -4.67 14.56
N THR A 276 -10.25 -5.59 15.12
CA THR A 276 -10.13 -6.01 16.54
C THR A 276 -10.14 -7.52 16.74
N GLN A 277 -10.26 -8.32 15.68
CA GLN A 277 -10.33 -9.77 15.83
C GLN A 277 -9.09 -10.30 16.53
N ALA A 278 -9.32 -11.20 17.48
CA ALA A 278 -8.25 -11.94 18.10
C ALA A 278 -7.59 -12.84 17.05
N PHE A 279 -6.31 -12.55 16.82
CA PHE A 279 -5.37 -13.42 16.12
C PHE A 279 -4.22 -13.71 17.07
N PRO A 280 -3.57 -14.88 16.99
CA PRO A 280 -2.42 -15.15 17.83
C PRO A 280 -1.37 -14.05 17.64
N GLN A 281 -0.78 -13.60 18.74
CA GLN A 281 0.29 -12.62 18.73
C GLN A 281 1.52 -13.32 19.28
N PRO A 282 2.44 -13.78 18.42
CA PRO A 282 3.68 -14.39 18.88
C PRO A 282 4.40 -13.46 19.85
N PRO A 283 4.76 -13.92 21.07
CA PRO A 283 5.51 -13.13 22.04
C PRO A 283 6.99 -13.06 21.68
N ILE A 284 7.31 -13.02 20.37
CA ILE A 284 8.65 -13.09 19.82
C ILE A 284 8.87 -11.85 18.96
N GLN A 285 9.89 -11.08 19.30
CA GLN A 285 10.42 -10.05 18.43
C GLN A 285 11.58 -10.64 17.64
N THR A 286 11.57 -10.44 16.32
CA THR A 286 12.66 -10.86 15.44
C THR A 286 13.50 -9.67 15.04
N GLN A 287 14.78 -9.91 14.73
CA GLN A 287 15.68 -8.88 14.19
C GLN A 287 15.16 -8.24 12.89
N HIS A 288 14.33 -8.97 12.14
CA HIS A 288 13.76 -8.54 10.87
C HIS A 288 12.44 -7.78 11.00
N ASN A 289 11.87 -7.68 12.22
CA ASN A 289 10.56 -7.06 12.56
C ASN A 289 9.33 -7.73 11.94
N PHE A 290 9.46 -8.94 11.42
CA PHE A 290 8.32 -9.74 10.95
C PHE A 290 8.58 -11.24 11.12
N LEU A 291 7.52 -12.02 10.95
CA LEU A 291 7.55 -13.47 10.80
C LEU A 291 6.77 -13.85 9.53
N ALA A 292 7.23 -14.86 8.80
CA ALA A 292 6.39 -15.52 7.82
C ALA A 292 5.32 -16.35 8.56
N HIS A 293 4.08 -16.32 8.09
CA HIS A 293 2.96 -16.96 8.76
C HIS A 293 2.07 -17.70 7.74
N ARG A 294 1.50 -18.82 8.17
CA ARG A 294 0.39 -19.49 7.46
C ARG A 294 -0.57 -20.14 8.46
N ARG A 295 -1.82 -20.23 8.05
CA ARG A 295 -2.86 -20.95 8.81
C ARG A 295 -2.86 -22.42 8.44
N LEU A 296 -3.14 -23.27 9.42
CA LEU A 296 -3.26 -24.72 9.30
C LEU A 296 -4.60 -25.16 9.91
N GLN A 297 -5.13 -26.30 9.45
CA GLN A 297 -6.30 -26.98 10.03
C GLN A 297 -7.50 -26.04 10.32
N ASP A 298 -8.19 -25.58 9.28
CA ASP A 298 -9.40 -24.74 9.39
C ASP A 298 -9.25 -23.51 10.30
N ASP A 299 -8.11 -22.81 10.21
CA ASP A 299 -7.75 -21.63 11.00
C ASP A 299 -7.56 -21.87 12.52
N ALA A 300 -7.51 -23.13 12.97
CA ALA A 300 -7.28 -23.44 14.39
C ALA A 300 -5.81 -23.31 14.81
N LEU A 301 -4.88 -23.52 13.87
CA LEU A 301 -3.44 -23.52 14.12
C LEU A 301 -2.74 -22.49 13.22
N HIS A 302 -1.76 -21.80 13.78
CA HIS A 302 -1.00 -20.77 13.11
C HIS A 302 0.49 -21.13 13.17
N GLU A 303 1.09 -21.36 12.00
CA GLU A 303 2.51 -21.67 11.89
C GLU A 303 3.29 -20.40 11.55
N TYR A 304 4.37 -20.16 12.29
CA TYR A 304 5.25 -19.01 12.11
C TYR A 304 6.68 -19.48 11.85
N SER A 305 7.35 -18.82 10.92
CA SER A 305 8.76 -19.07 10.58
C SER A 305 9.58 -17.79 10.63
N VAL A 306 10.78 -17.88 11.19
CA VAL A 306 11.79 -16.83 11.08
C VAL A 306 12.29 -16.84 9.64
N PHE A 307 12.23 -15.68 8.98
CA PHE A 307 12.66 -15.53 7.60
C PHE A 307 13.74 -14.45 7.50
N ASP A 308 14.87 -14.82 6.92
CA ASP A 308 15.98 -13.92 6.61
C ASP A 308 15.99 -13.66 5.08
N PRO A 309 15.60 -12.44 4.63
CA PRO A 309 15.52 -12.14 3.21
C PRO A 309 16.84 -12.24 2.44
N LEU A 310 17.96 -11.89 3.10
CA LEU A 310 19.28 -11.88 2.45
C LEU A 310 19.82 -13.30 2.33
N PHE A 311 19.73 -14.08 3.40
CA PHE A 311 20.09 -15.49 3.38
C PHE A 311 19.27 -16.24 2.33
N TYR A 312 17.94 -16.05 2.31
CA TYR A 312 17.08 -16.73 1.35
C TYR A 312 17.45 -16.36 -0.09
N ALA A 313 17.69 -15.09 -0.38
CA ALA A 313 18.14 -14.63 -1.69
C ALA A 313 19.50 -15.26 -2.10
N TYR A 314 20.43 -15.35 -1.15
CA TYR A 314 21.77 -15.91 -1.39
C TYR A 314 21.73 -17.42 -1.68
N GLU A 315 20.99 -18.19 -0.88
CA GLU A 315 20.88 -19.65 -1.04
C GLU A 315 19.99 -20.06 -2.22
N ASN A 316 19.13 -19.17 -2.68
CA ASN A 316 18.18 -19.43 -3.77
C ASN A 316 18.42 -18.46 -4.94
N PRO A 317 19.58 -18.54 -5.61
CA PRO A 317 19.93 -17.60 -6.68
C PRO A 317 18.94 -17.65 -7.85
N ASP A 318 18.20 -18.75 -8.04
CA ASP A 318 17.11 -18.88 -9.01
C ASP A 318 15.97 -17.87 -8.78
N VAL A 319 15.75 -17.45 -7.54
CA VAL A 319 14.70 -16.50 -7.15
C VAL A 319 15.08 -15.07 -7.53
N THR A 320 16.36 -14.71 -7.39
CA THR A 320 16.85 -13.34 -7.55
C THR A 320 17.70 -13.11 -8.80
N LYS A 321 17.92 -14.15 -9.62
CA LYS A 321 18.85 -14.13 -10.77
C LYS A 321 18.57 -13.03 -11.77
N ASP A 322 17.30 -12.68 -11.94
CA ASP A 322 16.88 -11.70 -12.93
C ASP A 322 16.77 -10.32 -12.27
N THR A 323 17.59 -9.37 -12.72
CA THR A 323 17.59 -8.00 -12.19
C THR A 323 16.28 -7.26 -12.46
N PHE A 324 15.53 -7.66 -13.49
CA PHE A 324 14.25 -7.05 -13.88
C PHE A 324 13.04 -7.88 -13.40
N TYR A 325 13.15 -9.21 -13.39
CA TYR A 325 12.06 -10.15 -13.12
C TYR A 325 12.27 -11.03 -11.87
N GLY A 326 13.35 -10.83 -11.13
CA GLY A 326 13.64 -11.56 -9.89
C GLY A 326 12.47 -11.41 -8.93
N LYS A 327 12.01 -12.54 -8.38
CA LYS A 327 10.88 -12.55 -7.46
C LYS A 327 11.34 -12.02 -6.10
N TRP A 328 10.44 -11.31 -5.42
CA TRP A 328 10.70 -10.87 -4.06
C TRP A 328 10.89 -12.11 -3.16
N PRO A 329 12.03 -12.29 -2.46
CA PRO A 329 12.34 -13.52 -1.72
C PRO A 329 11.22 -14.02 -0.81
N ILE A 330 10.61 -13.13 -0.02
CA ILE A 330 9.53 -13.50 0.90
C ILE A 330 8.25 -13.94 0.15
N LEU A 331 7.93 -13.29 -0.97
CA LEU A 331 6.80 -13.68 -1.81
C LEU A 331 7.03 -15.08 -2.40
N HIS A 332 8.22 -15.33 -2.93
CA HIS A 332 8.58 -16.67 -3.43
C HIS A 332 8.52 -17.73 -2.32
N TYR A 333 9.07 -17.43 -1.14
CA TYR A 333 9.04 -18.36 -0.02
C TYR A 333 7.60 -18.72 0.36
N MET A 334 6.72 -17.72 0.45
CA MET A 334 5.31 -17.93 0.76
C MET A 334 4.57 -18.73 -0.30
N ASP A 335 4.79 -18.43 -1.58
CA ASP A 335 4.04 -19.08 -2.67
C ASP A 335 4.51 -20.51 -2.95
N ALA A 336 5.80 -20.80 -2.76
CA ALA A 336 6.40 -22.07 -3.14
C ALA A 336 7.46 -22.57 -2.14
N GLY A 337 8.41 -21.71 -1.76
CA GLY A 337 9.60 -22.15 -1.02
C GLY A 337 9.31 -22.86 0.31
N TRP A 338 8.26 -22.44 1.01
CA TRP A 338 7.82 -23.07 2.27
C TRP A 338 7.32 -24.50 2.03
N HIS A 339 6.60 -24.76 0.94
CA HIS A 339 6.15 -26.11 0.56
C HIS A 339 7.29 -26.97 0.00
N GLU A 340 8.29 -26.34 -0.61
CA GLU A 340 9.49 -27.00 -1.12
C GLU A 340 10.52 -27.33 -0.01
N ASN A 341 10.23 -27.00 1.24
CA ASN A 341 11.15 -27.14 2.39
C ASN A 341 12.47 -26.36 2.21
N ARG A 342 12.45 -25.24 1.48
CA ARG A 342 13.61 -24.34 1.39
C ARG A 342 13.86 -23.71 2.76
N LEU A 343 15.14 -23.62 3.14
CA LEU A 343 15.54 -23.01 4.41
C LEU A 343 15.18 -21.52 4.41
N SER A 344 14.47 -21.06 5.45
CA SER A 344 14.05 -19.66 5.59
C SER A 344 15.07 -18.80 6.34
N ASN A 345 16.01 -19.41 7.06
CA ASN A 345 17.00 -18.73 7.89
C ASN A 345 18.31 -19.54 7.98
N PRO A 346 19.46 -18.90 8.23
CA PRO A 346 20.77 -19.54 8.20
C PRO A 346 21.01 -20.58 9.30
N PHE A 347 20.21 -20.55 10.36
CA PHE A 347 20.36 -21.44 11.52
C PHE A 347 19.41 -22.64 11.47
N ASN A 348 18.62 -22.78 10.39
CA ASN A 348 17.58 -23.81 10.26
C ASN A 348 16.65 -23.85 11.49
N ILE A 349 16.29 -22.67 12.01
CA ILE A 349 15.34 -22.54 13.12
C ILE A 349 13.99 -23.08 12.62
N PRO A 350 13.42 -24.11 13.26
CA PRO A 350 12.16 -24.67 12.84
C PRO A 350 11.01 -23.68 13.06
N SER A 351 9.97 -23.81 12.25
CA SER A 351 8.71 -23.11 12.51
C SER A 351 8.15 -23.50 13.87
N PHE A 352 7.40 -22.59 14.49
CA PHE A 352 6.62 -22.87 15.69
C PHE A 352 5.13 -22.68 15.41
N ILE A 353 4.29 -23.40 16.17
CA ILE A 353 2.84 -23.38 16.00
C ILE A 353 2.20 -22.78 17.24
N LEU A 354 1.31 -21.81 17.03
CA LEU A 354 0.40 -21.31 18.05
C LEU A 354 -1.01 -21.80 17.74
N LYS A 355 -1.76 -22.13 18.78
CA LYS A 355 -3.18 -22.40 18.65
C LYS A 355 -3.94 -21.08 18.78
N ASN A 356 -5.01 -20.92 18.00
CA ASN A 356 -5.94 -19.84 18.25
C ASN A 356 -6.78 -20.21 19.48
N ASP A 357 -6.48 -19.58 20.62
CA ASP A 357 -7.29 -19.69 21.83
C ASP A 357 -8.47 -18.73 21.71
N LEU A 358 -9.49 -19.13 20.93
CA LEU A 358 -10.81 -18.48 20.93
C LEU A 358 -11.70 -19.08 22.02
#